data_AF-R1G4Z6-F1
#
_entry.id   AF-R1G4Z6-F1
#
_cell.length_a   1.000
_cell.length_b   1.000
_cell.length_c   1.000
_cell.angle_alpha   90.00
_cell.angle_beta   90.00
_cell.angle_gamma   90.00
#
_symmetry.space_group_name_H-M   'P 1'
#
loop_
_entity.id
_entity.type
_entity.pdbx_description
1 polymer ?
#
loop_
_entity_poly.entity_id
_entity_poly.type
_entity_poly.pdbx_seq_one_letter_code
_entity_poly.pdbx_strand_id
1 'polypeptide(L)'
;MQAIDGVLLRSADPLPRAHKALAYLQSQRIPFILLTNGGGKHESERVAELSEKLEVPLDTSMFVQSHTPFAGLDQYKDKTVLVYGYKTVVTPGDIYAAYPEIWPFSKNFLDYYRTFARPLPRPIDAANPDASLKIDAVFVYNDPRDWGLDAAVILDVLLSRQGIMGTISPKNGDRSLANRGYLQDGQPPLYYSNPDLWWAAKYHLSRLGQGGFREALEGIWTAVTGGERNGVELQKIVIGKPFRMTYEFAEERLSRHREDLFGGIKLEPLKRVYMVGDNPGAV
;
A
#
# COMPACT_ATOMS: atom_id res chain seq x y z
N MET A 1 5.93 -9.47 2.89
CA MET A 1 7.15 -10.27 2.99
C MET A 1 7.98 -9.85 4.21
N GLN A 2 7.38 -9.56 5.38
CA GLN A 2 8.17 -9.01 6.50
C GLN A 2 7.82 -9.49 7.91
N ALA A 3 6.71 -10.19 8.11
CA ALA A 3 6.57 -11.02 9.33
C ALA A 3 6.32 -12.49 9.01
N ILE A 4 6.18 -12.82 7.72
CA ILE A 4 6.19 -14.20 7.24
C ILE A 4 7.61 -14.60 6.88
N ASP A 5 8.32 -13.76 6.11
CA ASP A 5 9.74 -13.93 5.85
C ASP A 5 10.54 -13.63 7.11
N GLY A 6 11.50 -14.51 7.44
CA GLY A 6 12.26 -14.50 8.68
C GLY A 6 11.65 -15.31 9.82
N VAL A 7 10.33 -15.56 9.81
CA VAL A 7 9.60 -16.25 10.89
C VAL A 7 9.03 -17.61 10.45
N LEU A 8 8.32 -17.63 9.31
CA LEU A 8 7.69 -18.83 8.75
C LEU A 8 8.36 -19.29 7.45
N LEU A 9 8.81 -18.33 6.65
CA LEU A 9 9.54 -18.55 5.40
C LEU A 9 10.91 -17.88 5.48
N ARG A 10 11.85 -18.33 4.67
CA ARG A 10 13.02 -17.56 4.27
C ARG A 10 12.96 -17.41 2.75
N SER A 11 12.62 -16.21 2.28
CA SER A 11 12.33 -15.94 0.86
C SER A 11 11.14 -16.74 0.33
N ALA A 12 11.39 -17.90 -0.29
CA ALA A 12 10.35 -18.76 -0.84
C ALA A 12 10.20 -20.06 -0.07
N ASP A 13 11.16 -20.38 0.80
CA ASP A 13 11.34 -21.70 1.39
C ASP A 13 10.81 -21.71 2.82
N PRO A 14 9.97 -22.69 3.19
CA PRO A 14 9.50 -22.84 4.56
C PRO A 14 10.64 -23.06 5.56
N LEU A 15 10.57 -22.42 6.72
CA LEU A 15 11.46 -22.73 7.82
C LEU A 15 11.10 -24.10 8.43
N PRO A 16 12.08 -24.93 8.87
CA PRO A 16 11.86 -26.34 9.20
C PRO A 16 10.79 -26.63 10.27
N ARG A 17 10.41 -25.65 11.10
CA ARG A 17 9.42 -25.79 12.18
C ARG A 17 8.15 -24.96 11.96
N ALA A 18 8.04 -24.23 10.86
CA ALA A 18 6.89 -23.36 10.59
C ALA A 18 5.59 -24.17 10.50
N HIS A 19 5.59 -25.23 9.68
CA HIS A 19 4.47 -26.18 9.58
C HIS A 19 4.06 -26.73 10.96
N LYS A 20 5.02 -27.29 11.71
CA LYS A 20 4.76 -27.91 13.03
C LYS A 20 4.16 -26.92 14.02
N ALA A 21 4.64 -25.67 14.03
CA ALA A 21 4.11 -24.63 14.91
C ALA A 21 2.65 -24.28 14.56
N LEU A 22 2.36 -24.00 13.29
CA LEU A 22 1.01 -23.61 12.87
C LEU A 22 0.01 -24.77 13.00
N ALA A 23 0.41 -25.99 12.61
CA ALA A 23 -0.42 -27.18 12.77
C ALA A 23 -0.73 -27.46 14.25
N TYR A 24 0.24 -27.24 15.15
CA TYR A 24 0.02 -27.35 16.58
C TYR A 24 -1.02 -26.33 17.07
N LEU A 25 -0.89 -25.05 16.71
CA LEU A 25 -1.85 -24.01 17.08
C LEU A 25 -3.27 -24.37 16.63
N GLN A 26 -3.44 -24.84 15.38
CA GLN A 26 -4.74 -25.29 14.87
C GLN A 26 -5.28 -26.50 15.64
N SER A 27 -4.45 -27.51 15.92
CA SER A 27 -4.86 -28.71 16.66
C SER A 27 -5.35 -28.40 18.07
N GLN A 28 -4.78 -27.35 18.70
CA GLN A 28 -5.15 -26.88 20.03
C GLN A 28 -6.23 -25.80 20.00
N ARG A 29 -6.75 -25.44 18.81
CA ARG A 29 -7.69 -24.32 18.60
C ARG A 29 -7.20 -23.01 19.21
N ILE A 30 -5.89 -22.77 19.15
CA ILE A 30 -5.29 -21.50 19.56
C ILE A 30 -5.44 -20.53 18.38
N PRO A 31 -6.20 -19.42 18.53
CA PRO A 31 -6.43 -18.48 17.44
C PRO A 31 -5.13 -17.74 17.09
N PHE A 32 -4.85 -17.62 15.80
CA PHE A 32 -3.73 -16.83 15.30
C PHE A 32 -4.08 -16.19 13.97
N ILE A 33 -3.34 -15.15 13.62
CA ILE A 33 -3.34 -14.54 12.30
C ILE A 33 -1.91 -14.34 11.82
N LEU A 34 -1.74 -14.21 10.51
CA LEU A 34 -0.50 -13.89 9.84
C LEU A 34 -0.55 -12.41 9.42
N LEU A 35 0.27 -11.58 10.06
CA LEU A 35 0.36 -10.15 9.77
C LEU A 35 1.67 -9.86 9.02
N THR A 36 1.65 -9.14 7.89
CA THR A 36 2.86 -8.88 7.09
C THR A 36 2.85 -7.50 6.45
N ASN A 37 3.98 -6.79 6.52
CA ASN A 37 4.16 -5.48 5.87
C ASN A 37 4.43 -5.57 4.36
N GLY A 38 4.37 -6.75 3.73
CA GLY A 38 4.45 -6.80 2.26
C GLY A 38 3.13 -7.20 1.62
N GLY A 39 2.98 -6.79 0.37
CA GLY A 39 1.74 -6.86 -0.38
C GLY A 39 1.97 -7.26 -1.83
N GLY A 40 1.01 -6.91 -2.69
CA GLY A 40 1.13 -6.99 -4.15
C GLY A 40 0.42 -8.15 -4.83
N LYS A 41 -0.06 -9.14 -4.08
CA LYS A 41 -1.02 -10.16 -4.56
C LYS A 41 -2.33 -10.01 -3.79
N HIS A 42 -3.42 -10.48 -4.38
CA HIS A 42 -4.70 -10.59 -3.69
C HIS A 42 -4.57 -11.56 -2.50
N GLU A 43 -5.27 -11.28 -1.41
CA GLU A 43 -5.18 -12.06 -0.17
C GLU A 43 -5.46 -13.54 -0.41
N SER A 44 -6.46 -13.88 -1.24
CA SER A 44 -6.80 -15.28 -1.55
C SER A 44 -5.68 -16.03 -2.27
N GLU A 45 -5.03 -15.40 -3.25
CA GLU A 45 -3.89 -15.99 -3.95
C GLU A 45 -2.73 -16.21 -2.99
N ARG A 46 -2.47 -15.21 -2.13
CA ARG A 46 -1.35 -15.29 -1.19
C ARG A 46 -1.59 -16.33 -0.10
N VAL A 47 -2.82 -16.45 0.40
CA VAL A 47 -3.21 -17.49 1.36
C VAL A 47 -3.06 -18.87 0.75
N ALA A 48 -3.52 -19.09 -0.49
CA ALA A 48 -3.36 -20.36 -1.19
C ALA A 48 -1.87 -20.77 -1.31
N GLU A 49 -1.01 -19.83 -1.72
CA GLU A 49 0.44 -20.08 -1.77
C GLU A 49 1.05 -20.42 -0.41
N LEU A 50 0.63 -19.72 0.65
CA LEU A 50 1.14 -19.96 2.00
C LEU A 50 0.66 -21.30 2.54
N SER A 51 -0.60 -21.66 2.28
CA SER A 51 -1.17 -22.94 2.68
C SER A 51 -0.44 -24.11 2.04
N GLU A 52 -0.17 -24.03 0.74
CA GLU A 52 0.59 -25.05 0.02
C GLU A 52 2.01 -25.18 0.60
N LYS A 53 2.73 -24.06 0.73
CA LYS A 53 4.12 -24.06 1.21
C LYS A 53 4.28 -24.51 2.65
N LEU A 54 3.38 -24.09 3.52
CA LEU A 54 3.44 -24.41 4.94
C LEU A 54 2.74 -25.73 5.26
N GLU A 55 2.09 -26.36 4.28
CA GLU A 55 1.30 -27.59 4.42
C GLU A 55 0.25 -27.46 5.55
N VAL A 56 -0.38 -26.28 5.66
CA VAL A 56 -1.39 -25.96 6.68
C VAL A 56 -2.55 -25.23 6.03
N PRO A 57 -3.81 -25.63 6.26
CA PRO A 57 -4.97 -24.91 5.73
C PRO A 57 -5.04 -23.52 6.37
N LEU A 58 -5.05 -22.47 5.55
CA LEU A 58 -5.17 -21.08 5.99
C LEU A 58 -6.36 -20.46 5.26
N ASP A 59 -6.99 -19.50 5.91
CA ASP A 59 -8.08 -18.73 5.34
C ASP A 59 -7.72 -17.24 5.24
N THR A 60 -8.40 -16.51 4.36
CA THR A 60 -8.23 -15.05 4.23
C THR A 60 -8.58 -14.28 5.51
N SER A 61 -9.45 -14.81 6.38
CA SER A 61 -9.70 -14.26 7.72
C SER A 61 -8.47 -14.29 8.62
N MET A 62 -7.52 -15.19 8.36
CA MET A 62 -6.29 -15.37 9.12
C MET A 62 -5.12 -14.54 8.57
N PHE A 63 -5.34 -13.69 7.57
CA PHE A 63 -4.25 -13.04 6.85
C PHE A 63 -4.45 -11.53 6.70
N VAL A 64 -3.41 -10.77 7.04
CA VAL A 64 -3.38 -9.30 6.93
C VAL A 64 -2.08 -8.90 6.25
N GLN A 65 -2.20 -8.29 5.07
CA GLN A 65 -1.10 -7.66 4.34
C GLN A 65 -1.01 -6.16 4.67
N SER A 66 0.05 -5.51 4.17
CA SER A 66 0.27 -4.08 4.35
C SER A 66 -0.93 -3.22 3.94
N HIS A 67 -1.56 -3.60 2.82
CA HIS A 67 -2.64 -2.86 2.19
C HIS A 67 -4.03 -3.31 2.63
N THR A 68 -4.18 -4.46 3.30
CA THR A 68 -5.48 -4.99 3.75
C THR A 68 -6.29 -4.02 4.61
N PRO A 69 -5.68 -3.20 5.51
CA PRO A 69 -6.42 -2.19 6.26
C PRO A 69 -7.12 -1.14 5.39
N PHE A 70 -6.66 -0.89 4.15
CA PHE A 70 -7.32 0.06 3.25
C PHE A 70 -8.74 -0.38 2.88
N ALA A 71 -9.04 -1.68 2.87
CA ALA A 71 -10.40 -2.17 2.62
C ALA A 71 -11.44 -1.66 3.64
N GLY A 72 -10.99 -1.23 4.83
CA GLY A 72 -11.84 -0.61 5.85
C GLY A 72 -12.10 0.89 5.66
N LEU A 73 -11.50 1.54 4.66
CA LEU A 73 -11.69 2.96 4.39
C LEU A 73 -12.93 3.21 3.51
N ASP A 74 -14.10 3.02 4.12
CA ASP A 74 -15.41 3.08 3.47
C ASP A 74 -15.64 4.37 2.65
N GLN A 75 -15.04 5.49 3.07
CA GLN A 75 -15.13 6.79 2.39
C GLN A 75 -14.57 6.83 0.96
N TYR A 76 -13.82 5.81 0.53
CA TYR A 76 -13.24 5.72 -0.82
C TYR A 76 -13.85 4.60 -1.69
N LYS A 77 -14.82 3.82 -1.17
CA LYS A 77 -15.39 2.68 -1.90
C LYS A 77 -16.00 3.01 -3.27
N ASP A 78 -16.60 4.20 -3.41
CA ASP A 78 -17.21 4.69 -4.65
C ASP A 78 -16.38 5.80 -5.34
N LYS A 79 -15.12 5.98 -4.96
CA LYS A 79 -14.23 7.01 -5.48
C LYS A 79 -13.17 6.44 -6.41
N THR A 80 -12.55 7.30 -7.24
CA THR A 80 -11.45 6.87 -8.11
C THR A 80 -10.15 6.92 -7.34
N VAL A 81 -9.47 5.79 -7.26
CA VAL A 81 -8.30 5.61 -6.41
C VAL A 81 -7.11 5.19 -7.26
N LEU A 82 -5.95 5.83 -7.05
CA LEU A 82 -4.71 5.50 -7.76
C LEU A 82 -4.02 4.29 -7.10
N VAL A 83 -4.58 3.07 -7.27
CA VAL A 83 -4.03 1.75 -6.82
C VAL A 83 -4.95 0.57 -7.09
N TYR A 84 -4.41 -0.66 -7.08
CA TYR A 84 -5.13 -1.95 -7.00
C TYR A 84 -6.18 -2.01 -5.86
N GLY A 85 -7.38 -2.55 -6.10
CA GLY A 85 -8.28 -3.05 -5.04
C GLY A 85 -9.60 -2.29 -4.74
N TYR A 86 -9.96 -1.24 -5.48
CA TYR A 86 -11.25 -0.53 -5.32
C TYR A 86 -12.20 -0.70 -6.53
N LYS A 87 -13.41 -0.15 -6.46
CA LYS A 87 -14.43 -0.22 -7.54
C LYS A 87 -13.97 0.48 -8.83
N THR A 88 -13.27 1.60 -8.70
CA THR A 88 -12.60 2.28 -9.82
C THR A 88 -11.12 2.48 -9.48
N VAL A 89 -10.31 1.63 -10.06
CA VAL A 89 -8.85 1.61 -9.89
C VAL A 89 -8.21 2.17 -11.14
N VAL A 90 -7.34 3.14 -10.94
CA VAL A 90 -6.36 3.55 -11.96
C VAL A 90 -4.98 3.25 -11.43
N THR A 91 -4.10 2.72 -12.28
CA THR A 91 -2.68 2.53 -11.97
C THR A 91 -1.84 3.51 -12.80
N PRO A 92 -0.61 3.84 -12.36
CA PRO A 92 0.33 4.59 -13.19
C PRO A 92 0.57 3.93 -14.55
N GLY A 93 0.53 2.60 -14.62
CA GLY A 93 0.61 1.85 -15.87
C GLY A 93 -0.57 2.08 -16.82
N ASP A 94 -1.79 2.22 -16.30
CA ASP A 94 -2.99 2.55 -17.09
C ASP A 94 -2.86 3.95 -17.70
N ILE A 95 -2.39 4.92 -16.90
CA ILE A 95 -2.14 6.30 -17.35
C ILE A 95 -1.04 6.32 -18.41
N TYR A 96 0.06 5.62 -18.15
CA TYR A 96 1.20 5.56 -19.07
C TYR A 96 0.86 4.90 -20.40
N ALA A 97 0.05 3.85 -20.39
CA ALA A 97 -0.40 3.18 -21.61
C ALA A 97 -1.29 4.09 -22.48
N ALA A 98 -2.09 4.96 -21.85
CA ALA A 98 -2.94 5.94 -22.53
C ALA A 98 -2.17 7.21 -22.98
N TYR A 99 -1.22 7.67 -22.18
CA TYR A 99 -0.45 8.92 -22.37
C TYR A 99 1.05 8.68 -22.14
N PRO A 100 1.78 8.02 -23.06
CA PRO A 100 3.19 7.67 -22.88
C PRO A 100 4.13 8.88 -22.72
N GLU A 101 3.69 10.06 -23.14
CA GLU A 101 4.41 11.33 -23.00
C GLU A 101 4.50 11.84 -21.56
N ILE A 102 3.66 11.34 -20.64
CA ILE A 102 3.71 11.72 -19.22
C ILE A 102 5.07 11.34 -18.58
N TRP A 103 5.72 10.31 -19.11
CA TRP A 103 7.04 9.89 -18.68
C TRP A 103 7.85 9.27 -19.84
N PRO A 104 8.51 10.10 -20.67
CA PRO A 104 9.13 9.66 -21.91
C PRO A 104 10.35 8.75 -21.71
N PHE A 105 10.82 8.58 -20.47
CA PHE A 105 11.96 7.75 -20.12
C PHE A 105 11.60 6.25 -20.00
N SER A 106 10.32 5.90 -19.94
CA SER A 106 9.86 4.51 -19.80
C SER A 106 9.38 3.87 -21.11
N LYS A 107 9.77 4.42 -22.27
CA LYS A 107 9.33 3.92 -23.59
C LYS A 107 9.55 2.41 -23.77
N ASN A 108 10.65 1.89 -23.23
CA ASN A 108 10.99 0.47 -23.29
C ASN A 108 10.05 -0.43 -22.47
N PHE A 109 9.25 0.15 -21.57
CA PHE A 109 8.25 -0.55 -20.76
C PHE A 109 6.83 -0.42 -21.30
N LEU A 110 6.60 0.35 -22.38
CA LEU A 110 5.25 0.62 -22.88
C LEU A 110 4.50 -0.66 -23.28
N ASP A 111 5.16 -1.54 -24.03
CA ASP A 111 4.54 -2.81 -24.44
C ASP A 111 4.28 -3.73 -23.25
N TYR A 112 5.13 -3.69 -22.23
CA TYR A 112 4.91 -4.39 -20.97
C TYR A 112 3.63 -3.89 -20.27
N TYR A 113 3.47 -2.57 -20.09
CA TYR A 113 2.29 -1.98 -19.47
C TYR A 113 1.01 -2.28 -20.25
N ARG A 114 1.05 -2.24 -21.60
CA ARG A 114 -0.10 -2.56 -22.45
C ARG A 114 -0.65 -3.97 -22.26
N THR A 115 0.15 -4.92 -21.76
CA THR A 115 -0.33 -6.30 -21.53
C THR A 115 -1.35 -6.43 -20.40
N PHE A 116 -1.39 -5.48 -19.46
CA PHE A 116 -2.30 -5.50 -18.31
C PHE A 116 -3.01 -4.16 -18.04
N ALA A 117 -2.66 -3.10 -18.77
CA ALA A 117 -3.29 -1.80 -18.64
C ALA A 117 -4.79 -1.87 -18.98
N ARG A 118 -5.60 -1.20 -18.17
CA ARG A 118 -7.04 -1.05 -18.34
C ARG A 118 -7.34 0.34 -18.90
N PRO A 119 -8.43 0.50 -19.70
CA PRO A 119 -8.88 1.81 -20.12
C PRO A 119 -9.13 2.73 -18.93
N LEU A 120 -8.73 4.00 -19.05
CA LEU A 120 -9.04 4.99 -18.04
C LEU A 120 -10.56 5.25 -17.99
N PRO A 121 -11.14 5.47 -16.80
CA PRO A 121 -12.57 5.76 -16.67
C PRO A 121 -12.96 7.11 -17.29
N ARG A 122 -11.98 8.01 -17.45
CA ARG A 122 -12.08 9.31 -18.12
C ARG A 122 -10.74 9.65 -18.78
N PRO A 123 -10.71 10.44 -19.87
CA PRO A 123 -9.46 10.91 -20.47
C PRO A 123 -8.75 11.91 -19.56
N ILE A 124 -7.49 12.22 -19.88
CA ILE A 124 -6.79 13.41 -19.39
C ILE A 124 -6.90 14.46 -20.50
N ASP A 125 -7.65 15.54 -20.24
CA ASP A 125 -7.96 16.59 -21.20
C ASP A 125 -7.69 17.98 -20.61
N ALA A 126 -6.54 18.55 -20.98
CA ALA A 126 -6.15 19.88 -20.53
C ALA A 126 -7.06 21.00 -21.06
N ALA A 127 -7.77 20.79 -22.17
CA ALA A 127 -8.72 21.75 -22.73
C ALA A 127 -10.08 21.70 -22.03
N ASN A 128 -10.43 20.54 -21.43
CA ASN A 128 -11.63 20.37 -20.62
C ASN A 128 -11.34 19.63 -19.29
N PRO A 129 -10.76 20.34 -18.30
CA PRO A 129 -10.42 19.74 -17.01
C PRO A 129 -11.60 19.10 -16.28
N ASP A 130 -12.82 19.59 -16.44
CA ASP A 130 -14.00 19.06 -15.72
C ASP A 130 -14.45 17.69 -16.25
N ALA A 131 -14.08 17.37 -17.49
CA ALA A 131 -14.25 16.04 -18.09
C ALA A 131 -13.05 15.10 -17.81
N SER A 132 -11.96 15.63 -17.24
CA SER A 132 -10.74 14.86 -17.04
C SER A 132 -10.85 13.82 -15.93
N LEU A 133 -9.92 12.86 -15.97
CA LEU A 133 -9.66 11.91 -14.91
C LEU A 133 -9.38 12.64 -13.61
N LYS A 134 -10.20 12.34 -12.60
CA LYS A 134 -10.00 12.80 -11.23
C LYS A 134 -9.57 11.62 -10.37
N ILE A 135 -8.49 11.81 -9.62
CA ILE A 135 -8.06 10.91 -8.57
C ILE A 135 -8.56 11.49 -7.24
N ASP A 136 -9.14 10.66 -6.38
CA ASP A 136 -9.69 11.09 -5.08
C ASP A 136 -8.83 10.65 -3.89
N ALA A 137 -7.99 9.63 -4.06
CA ALA A 137 -6.96 9.21 -3.10
C ALA A 137 -5.82 8.50 -3.84
N VAL A 138 -4.61 8.62 -3.29
CA VAL A 138 -3.43 7.86 -3.72
C VAL A 138 -3.08 6.89 -2.61
N PHE A 139 -3.00 5.60 -2.91
CA PHE A 139 -2.38 4.65 -1.99
C PHE A 139 -1.18 3.98 -2.65
N VAL A 140 -0.14 3.72 -1.89
CA VAL A 140 1.03 2.98 -2.35
C VAL A 140 0.91 1.59 -1.72
N TYR A 141 0.25 0.66 -2.42
CA TYR A 141 -0.11 -0.68 -1.91
C TYR A 141 1.08 -1.62 -1.75
N ASN A 142 2.07 -1.46 -2.61
CA ASN A 142 3.30 -2.25 -2.65
C ASN A 142 4.43 -1.42 -3.26
N ASP A 143 5.63 -1.98 -3.30
CA ASP A 143 6.81 -1.38 -3.89
C ASP A 143 6.59 -1.16 -5.40
N PRO A 144 6.63 0.09 -5.90
CA PRO A 144 6.50 0.36 -7.33
C PRO A 144 7.72 -0.17 -8.09
N ARG A 145 7.54 -0.53 -9.36
CA ARG A 145 8.60 -1.12 -10.19
C ARG A 145 9.33 -0.07 -11.03
N ASP A 146 8.66 1.02 -11.38
CA ASP A 146 9.20 2.10 -12.20
C ASP A 146 9.10 3.41 -11.42
N TRP A 147 10.01 3.57 -10.45
CA TRP A 147 9.95 4.70 -9.50
C TRP A 147 9.89 6.06 -10.17
N GLY A 148 10.45 6.20 -11.39
CA GLY A 148 10.37 7.44 -12.15
C GLY A 148 8.94 7.74 -12.61
N LEU A 149 8.30 6.78 -13.29
CA LEU A 149 6.91 6.91 -13.72
C LEU A 149 5.97 7.10 -12.51
N ASP A 150 6.10 6.22 -11.52
CA ASP A 150 5.24 6.20 -10.34
C ASP A 150 5.36 7.52 -9.56
N ALA A 151 6.57 8.04 -9.35
CA ALA A 151 6.78 9.31 -8.65
C ALA A 151 6.27 10.52 -9.46
N ALA A 152 6.47 10.53 -10.79
CA ALA A 152 5.98 11.61 -11.65
C ALA A 152 4.45 11.70 -11.62
N VAL A 153 3.75 10.56 -11.78
CA VAL A 153 2.29 10.52 -11.73
C VAL A 153 1.76 10.96 -10.36
N ILE A 154 2.37 10.50 -9.26
CA ILE A 154 1.94 10.92 -7.92
C ILE A 154 2.20 12.42 -7.71
N LEU A 155 3.34 12.93 -8.17
CA LEU A 155 3.64 14.36 -8.08
C LEU A 155 2.61 15.21 -8.84
N ASP A 156 2.25 14.82 -10.06
CA ASP A 156 1.23 15.51 -10.86
C ASP A 156 -0.11 15.55 -10.13
N VAL A 157 -0.52 14.43 -9.52
CA VAL A 157 -1.74 14.37 -8.70
C VAL A 157 -1.66 15.32 -7.50
N LEU A 158 -0.53 15.36 -6.79
CA LEU A 158 -0.34 16.20 -5.61
C LEU A 158 -0.18 17.70 -5.93
N LEU A 159 0.17 18.04 -7.16
CA LEU A 159 0.23 19.43 -7.64
C LEU A 159 -1.06 19.87 -8.34
N SER A 160 -1.94 18.94 -8.70
CA SER A 160 -3.19 19.21 -9.43
C SER A 160 -4.19 20.06 -8.66
N ARG A 161 -5.23 20.55 -9.34
CA ARG A 161 -6.45 21.07 -8.72
C ARG A 161 -7.37 19.90 -8.37
N GLN A 162 -7.70 19.70 -7.10
CA GLN A 162 -8.67 18.69 -6.63
C GLN A 162 -8.41 17.24 -7.09
N GLY A 163 -7.18 16.88 -7.46
CA GLY A 163 -6.87 15.56 -8.02
C GLY A 163 -7.17 15.39 -9.51
N ILE A 164 -7.53 16.47 -10.22
CA ILE A 164 -7.85 16.43 -11.65
C ILE A 164 -6.56 16.39 -12.47
N MET A 165 -6.30 15.27 -13.12
CA MET A 165 -5.11 15.07 -13.97
C MET A 165 -5.06 16.10 -15.11
N GLY A 166 -3.85 16.53 -15.46
CA GLY A 166 -3.62 17.56 -16.49
C GLY A 166 -3.80 19.00 -16.01
N THR A 167 -4.00 19.22 -14.71
CA THR A 167 -4.09 20.55 -14.10
C THR A 167 -2.94 20.83 -13.14
N ILE A 168 -2.70 22.10 -12.86
CA ILE A 168 -1.85 22.57 -11.75
C ILE A 168 -2.70 23.50 -10.89
N SER A 169 -2.69 23.28 -9.58
CA SER A 169 -3.43 24.12 -8.63
C SER A 169 -2.86 25.55 -8.63
N PRO A 170 -3.71 26.59 -8.80
CA PRO A 170 -3.28 27.99 -8.74
C PRO A 170 -2.88 28.41 -7.32
N LYS A 171 -3.21 27.62 -6.29
CA LYS A 171 -2.81 27.88 -4.90
C LYS A 171 -1.35 27.48 -4.63
N ASN A 172 -0.75 26.65 -5.47
CA ASN A 172 0.61 26.15 -5.25
C ASN A 172 1.61 27.32 -5.19
N GLY A 173 2.31 27.44 -4.06
CA GLY A 173 3.30 28.50 -3.83
C GLY A 173 2.72 29.81 -3.28
N ASP A 174 1.41 29.92 -3.05
CA ASP A 174 0.80 31.08 -2.43
C ASP A 174 1.19 31.18 -0.95
N ARG A 175 2.07 32.13 -0.65
CA ARG A 175 2.64 32.35 0.68
C ARG A 175 1.63 32.82 1.73
N SER A 176 0.45 33.28 1.31
CA SER A 176 -0.62 33.71 2.21
C SER A 176 -1.44 32.55 2.77
N LEU A 177 -1.34 31.36 2.16
CA LEU A 177 -2.09 30.17 2.54
C LEU A 177 -1.26 29.22 3.41
N ALA A 178 -1.96 28.38 4.18
CA ALA A 178 -1.33 27.27 4.91
C ALA A 178 -0.52 26.39 3.95
N ASN A 179 0.61 25.84 4.41
CA ASN A 179 1.52 25.03 3.59
C ASN A 179 1.91 25.68 2.24
N ARG A 180 1.89 27.03 2.18
CA ARG A 180 2.03 27.84 0.95
C ARG A 180 1.10 27.43 -0.18
N GLY A 181 -0.12 27.05 0.18
CA GLY A 181 -1.18 26.63 -0.74
C GLY A 181 -0.98 25.25 -1.39
N TYR A 182 0.18 24.59 -1.17
CA TYR A 182 0.35 23.19 -1.55
C TYR A 182 -0.57 22.29 -0.73
N LEU A 183 -1.25 21.37 -1.41
CA LEU A 183 -2.24 20.46 -0.80
C LEU A 183 -3.43 21.21 -0.16
N GLN A 184 -3.69 22.47 -0.53
CA GLN A 184 -4.80 23.29 -0.01
C GLN A 184 -5.93 23.52 -1.05
N ASP A 185 -5.96 22.75 -2.13
CA ASP A 185 -6.95 22.84 -3.20
C ASP A 185 -7.69 21.52 -3.44
N GLY A 186 -7.87 20.74 -2.37
CA GLY A 186 -8.57 19.47 -2.40
C GLY A 186 -7.79 18.33 -3.06
N GLN A 187 -6.45 18.43 -3.08
CA GLN A 187 -5.61 17.36 -3.61
C GLN A 187 -5.82 16.05 -2.84
N PRO A 188 -5.65 14.90 -3.51
CA PRO A 188 -5.90 13.60 -2.90
C PRO A 188 -4.95 13.32 -1.73
N PRO A 189 -5.43 12.71 -0.63
CA PRO A 189 -4.55 12.21 0.41
C PRO A 189 -3.68 11.07 -0.12
N LEU A 190 -2.43 11.06 0.36
CA LEU A 190 -1.41 10.07 0.02
C LEU A 190 -1.23 9.08 1.18
N TYR A 191 -1.42 7.80 0.90
CA TYR A 191 -1.25 6.71 1.85
C TYR A 191 -0.10 5.79 1.45
N TYR A 192 0.71 5.37 2.42
CA TYR A 192 1.69 4.30 2.30
C TYR A 192 1.26 3.13 3.18
N SER A 193 1.36 1.92 2.63
CA SER A 193 0.97 0.68 3.33
C SER A 193 2.07 0.07 4.20
N ASN A 194 3.34 0.45 3.96
CA ASN A 194 4.52 -0.18 4.53
C ASN A 194 5.63 0.87 4.80
N PRO A 195 6.11 1.02 6.06
CA PRO A 195 7.08 2.05 6.42
C PRO A 195 8.55 1.66 6.23
N ASP A 196 8.93 0.41 6.43
CA ASP A 196 9.58 -0.38 5.38
C ASP A 196 10.79 0.20 4.62
N LEU A 197 11.81 0.82 5.23
CA LEU A 197 12.97 1.31 4.46
C LEU A 197 13.76 0.16 3.81
N TRP A 198 14.07 -0.87 4.60
CA TRP A 198 14.87 -2.02 4.19
C TRP A 198 14.09 -3.31 4.36
N TRP A 199 14.30 -4.27 3.45
CA TRP A 199 13.75 -5.61 3.59
C TRP A 199 14.73 -6.70 3.13
N ALA A 200 14.55 -7.90 3.70
CA ALA A 200 15.37 -9.07 3.40
C ALA A 200 14.86 -9.78 2.13
N ALA A 201 15.49 -9.49 0.99
CA ALA A 201 15.27 -10.20 -0.26
C ALA A 201 16.17 -11.44 -0.39
N LYS A 202 16.10 -12.16 -1.53
CA LYS A 202 17.02 -13.27 -1.85
C LYS A 202 18.49 -12.84 -1.99
N TYR A 203 18.73 -11.56 -2.25
CA TYR A 203 20.09 -11.02 -2.33
C TYR A 203 20.74 -10.98 -0.95
N HIS A 204 22.06 -11.16 -0.89
CA HIS A 204 22.78 -11.27 0.39
C HIS A 204 22.81 -9.98 1.23
N LEU A 205 22.41 -8.84 0.64
CA LEU A 205 22.24 -7.56 1.32
C LEU A 205 20.78 -7.10 1.28
N SER A 206 20.31 -6.46 2.35
CA SER A 206 18.97 -5.85 2.43
C SER A 206 18.71 -4.91 1.25
N ARG A 207 17.49 -4.96 0.69
CA ARG A 207 17.06 -4.13 -0.45
C ARG A 207 16.13 -3.03 0.04
N LEU A 208 16.03 -1.93 -0.72
CA LEU A 208 15.06 -0.89 -0.44
C LEU A 208 13.64 -1.45 -0.61
N GLY A 209 12.78 -1.13 0.35
CA GLY A 209 11.35 -1.39 0.31
C GLY A 209 10.55 -0.11 0.03
N GLN A 210 9.27 -0.13 0.41
CA GLN A 210 8.34 0.96 0.14
C GLN A 210 8.74 2.24 0.88
N GLY A 211 9.39 2.11 2.04
CA GLY A 211 10.00 3.24 2.73
C GLY A 211 11.07 3.91 1.87
N GLY A 212 11.86 3.16 1.11
CA GLY A 212 12.83 3.72 0.17
C GLY A 212 12.16 4.54 -0.95
N PHE A 213 11.05 4.03 -1.50
CA PHE A 213 10.27 4.78 -2.49
C PHE A 213 9.67 6.05 -1.88
N ARG A 214 9.13 5.96 -0.65
CA ARG A 214 8.62 7.10 0.11
C ARG A 214 9.68 8.19 0.27
N GLU A 215 10.88 7.85 0.75
CA GLU A 215 11.99 8.80 0.89
C GLU A 215 12.37 9.43 -0.46
N ALA A 216 12.38 8.65 -1.54
CA ALA A 216 12.66 9.17 -2.88
C ALA A 216 11.60 10.18 -3.34
N LEU A 217 10.31 9.87 -3.16
CA LEU A 217 9.22 10.80 -3.50
C LEU A 217 9.27 12.07 -2.64
N GLU A 218 9.57 11.95 -1.35
CA GLU A 218 9.72 13.09 -0.45
C GLU A 218 10.88 14.00 -0.85
N GLY A 219 11.98 13.42 -1.33
CA GLY A 219 13.09 14.16 -1.91
C GLY A 219 12.67 14.94 -3.17
N ILE A 220 11.91 14.31 -4.07
CA ILE A 220 11.37 14.95 -5.28
C ILE A 220 10.43 16.09 -4.90
N TRP A 221 9.48 15.84 -3.99
CA TRP A 221 8.56 16.86 -3.49
C TRP A 221 9.30 18.06 -2.88
N THR A 222 10.31 17.79 -2.05
CA THR A 222 11.15 18.82 -1.43
C THR A 222 11.89 19.64 -2.48
N ALA A 223 12.44 19.02 -3.52
CA ALA A 223 13.12 19.74 -4.60
C ALA A 223 12.15 20.65 -5.38
N VAL A 224 10.91 20.21 -5.59
CA VAL A 224 9.89 20.95 -6.36
C VAL A 224 9.27 22.09 -5.56
N THR A 225 9.02 21.89 -4.28
CA THR A 225 8.30 22.85 -3.41
C THR A 225 9.22 23.70 -2.52
N GLY A 226 10.49 23.30 -2.42
CA GLY A 226 11.47 23.78 -1.45
C GLY A 226 11.31 23.21 -0.04
N GLY A 227 10.34 22.32 0.18
CA GLY A 227 10.13 21.54 1.40
C GLY A 227 10.16 22.37 2.68
N GLU A 228 10.66 21.76 3.77
CA GLU A 228 10.65 22.36 5.10
C GLU A 228 11.39 23.72 5.16
N ARG A 229 12.41 23.92 4.33
CA ARG A 229 13.13 25.21 4.24
C ARG A 229 12.21 26.35 3.80
N ASN A 230 11.20 26.02 3.00
CA ASN A 230 10.14 26.95 2.63
C ASN A 230 8.92 26.82 3.55
N GLY A 231 8.92 26.00 4.60
CA GLY A 231 7.73 25.74 5.40
C GLY A 231 6.63 25.02 4.59
N VAL A 232 7.04 24.14 3.68
CA VAL A 232 6.15 23.24 2.94
C VAL A 232 6.44 21.80 3.35
N GLU A 233 5.41 21.07 3.75
CA GLU A 233 5.51 19.66 4.12
C GLU A 233 4.68 18.80 3.15
N LEU A 234 5.19 17.61 2.81
CA LEU A 234 4.38 16.59 2.15
C LEU A 234 3.47 15.93 3.18
N GLN A 235 2.18 16.22 3.12
CA GLN A 235 1.18 15.57 3.94
C GLN A 235 0.93 14.15 3.42
N LYS A 236 1.11 13.16 4.29
CA LYS A 236 1.02 11.73 3.97
C LYS A 236 0.55 10.94 5.19
N ILE A 237 -0.01 9.78 4.94
CA ILE A 237 -0.43 8.82 5.96
C ILE A 237 0.36 7.54 5.75
N VAL A 238 1.04 7.07 6.79
CA VAL A 238 1.82 5.83 6.73
C VAL A 238 1.18 4.82 7.67
N ILE A 239 0.81 3.67 7.14
CA ILE A 239 0.35 2.50 7.88
C ILE A 239 1.35 1.35 7.69
N GLY A 240 1.05 0.19 8.27
CA GLY A 240 1.96 -0.93 8.40
C GLY A 240 2.54 -0.98 9.80
N LYS A 241 3.13 -2.10 10.20
CA LYS A 241 3.85 -2.19 11.47
C LYS A 241 5.03 -1.20 11.46
N PRO A 242 5.33 -0.47 12.55
CA PRO A 242 4.77 -0.61 13.90
C PRO A 242 3.55 0.29 14.19
N PHE A 243 2.89 0.87 13.18
CA PHE A 243 1.82 1.86 13.41
C PHE A 243 0.55 1.25 14.01
N ARG A 244 -0.03 1.99 14.96
CA ARG A 244 -1.23 1.61 15.73
C ARG A 244 -2.38 1.10 14.87
N MET A 245 -2.69 1.79 13.77
CA MET A 245 -3.81 1.45 12.88
C MET A 245 -3.71 0.01 12.34
N THR A 246 -2.49 -0.48 12.07
CA THR A 246 -2.28 -1.84 11.58
C THR A 246 -2.51 -2.87 12.68
N TYR A 247 -2.11 -2.58 13.92
CA TYR A 247 -2.36 -3.47 15.06
C TYR A 247 -3.83 -3.51 15.46
N GLU A 248 -4.53 -2.37 15.45
CA GLU A 248 -5.97 -2.32 15.72
C GLU A 248 -6.74 -3.17 14.69
N PHE A 249 -6.43 -3.01 13.40
CA PHE A 249 -7.03 -3.84 12.35
C PHE A 249 -6.70 -5.33 12.52
N ALA A 250 -5.46 -5.66 12.89
CA ALA A 250 -5.02 -7.03 13.12
C ALA A 250 -5.73 -7.65 14.34
N GLU A 251 -5.92 -6.89 15.42
CA GLU A 251 -6.62 -7.34 16.63
C GLU A 251 -8.11 -7.57 16.36
N GLU A 252 -8.76 -6.70 15.59
CA GLU A 252 -10.13 -6.93 15.13
C GLU A 252 -10.26 -8.20 14.28
N ARG A 253 -9.32 -8.42 13.35
CA ARG A 253 -9.29 -9.64 12.52
C ARG A 253 -9.08 -10.90 13.37
N LEU A 254 -8.13 -10.87 14.30
CA LEU A 254 -7.88 -11.97 15.22
C LEU A 254 -9.11 -12.27 16.10
N SER A 255 -9.80 -11.22 16.57
CA SER A 255 -11.00 -11.37 17.37
C SER A 255 -12.13 -12.02 16.57
N ARG A 256 -12.40 -11.56 15.33
CA ARG A 256 -13.42 -12.18 14.46
C ARG A 256 -13.08 -13.63 14.12
N HIS A 257 -11.83 -13.91 13.74
CA HIS A 257 -11.39 -15.28 13.47
C HIS A 257 -11.56 -16.20 14.70
N ARG A 258 -11.30 -15.67 15.89
CA ARG A 258 -11.52 -16.40 17.15
C ARG A 258 -13.01 -16.67 17.38
N GLU A 259 -13.89 -15.70 17.17
CA GLU A 259 -15.34 -15.89 17.29
C GLU A 259 -15.81 -17.01 16.35
N ASP A 260 -15.38 -16.98 15.09
CA ASP A 260 -15.69 -18.03 14.10
C ASP A 260 -15.20 -19.42 14.54
N LEU A 261 -13.97 -19.50 15.06
CA LEU A 261 -13.38 -20.75 15.56
C LEU A 261 -14.17 -21.39 16.71
N PHE A 262 -14.89 -20.57 17.48
CA PHE A 262 -15.71 -21.01 18.62
C PHE A 262 -17.23 -20.91 18.37
N GLY A 263 -17.66 -20.92 17.11
CA GLY A 263 -19.07 -21.05 16.73
C GLY A 263 -19.82 -19.73 16.53
N GLY A 264 -19.12 -18.64 16.22
CA GLY A 264 -19.71 -17.34 15.87
C GLY A 264 -20.33 -16.58 17.05
N ILE A 265 -20.01 -16.97 18.28
CA ILE A 265 -20.45 -16.28 19.49
C ILE A 265 -19.47 -15.16 19.84
N LYS A 266 -20.01 -14.02 20.30
CA LYS A 266 -19.18 -12.93 20.81
C LYS A 266 -18.45 -13.38 22.08
N LEU A 267 -17.13 -13.26 22.09
CA LEU A 267 -16.28 -13.70 23.19
C LEU A 267 -15.75 -12.51 24.00
N GLU A 268 -15.36 -12.78 25.25
CA GLU A 268 -14.63 -11.81 26.07
C GLU A 268 -13.32 -11.37 25.40
N PRO A 269 -12.88 -10.11 25.58
CA PRO A 269 -11.65 -9.59 24.97
C PRO A 269 -10.42 -10.45 25.23
N LEU A 270 -9.48 -10.45 24.27
CA LEU A 270 -8.20 -11.13 24.43
C LEU A 270 -7.42 -10.49 25.58
N LYS A 271 -6.99 -11.31 26.55
CA LYS A 271 -6.18 -10.83 27.68
C LYS A 271 -4.74 -10.53 27.29
N ARG A 272 -4.23 -11.24 26.28
CA ARG A 272 -2.85 -11.14 25.81
C ARG A 272 -2.74 -11.63 24.36
N VAL A 273 -1.99 -10.89 23.56
CA VAL A 273 -1.61 -11.25 22.20
C VAL A 273 -0.10 -11.24 22.11
N TYR A 274 0.48 -12.24 21.45
CA TYR A 274 1.92 -12.37 21.26
C TYR A 274 2.25 -12.11 19.79
N MET A 275 2.95 -11.01 19.51
CA MET A 275 3.51 -10.77 18.18
C MET A 275 4.82 -11.54 18.05
N VAL A 276 4.92 -12.36 17.00
CA VAL A 276 6.14 -13.13 16.67
C VAL A 276 6.73 -12.55 15.39
N GLY A 277 7.90 -11.95 15.48
CA GLY A 277 8.58 -11.29 14.35
C GLY A 277 10.10 -11.38 14.46
N ASP A 278 10.77 -11.20 13.33
CA ASP A 278 12.23 -11.21 13.18
C ASP A 278 12.83 -9.78 13.18
N ASN A 279 12.01 -8.75 12.99
CA ASN A 279 12.41 -7.34 12.99
C ASN A 279 11.96 -6.62 14.28
N PRO A 280 12.88 -6.30 15.23
CA PRO A 280 12.55 -5.60 16.47
C PRO A 280 11.90 -4.21 16.30
N GLY A 281 12.13 -3.54 15.17
CA GLY A 281 11.52 -2.23 14.88
C GLY A 281 10.08 -2.33 14.37
N ALA A 282 9.59 -3.53 14.09
CA ALA A 282 8.28 -3.81 13.50
C ALA A 282 7.46 -4.84 14.30
N VAL A 283 7.84 -5.10 15.55
CA VAL A 283 7.16 -5.99 16.51
C VAL A 283 6.63 -5.16 17.67
#